data_AF-A0A0J1FYI2-F1
#
_entry.id   AF-A0A0J1FYI2-F1
#
_cell.length_a   1.000
_cell.length_b   1.000
_cell.length_c   1.000
_cell.angle_alpha   90.00
_cell.angle_beta   90.00
_cell.angle_gamma   90.00
#
_symmetry.space_group_name_H-M   'P 1'
#
loop_
_entity.id
_entity.type
_entity.pdbx_description
1 polymer ?
#
loop_
_entity_poly.entity_id
_entity_poly.type
_entity_poly.pdbx_seq_one_letter_code
_entity_poly.pdbx_strand_id
1 'polypeptide(L)' 'MKVKVKANFRDRENDLRLRQTGEEFEVKRDRAEKLTRLGLVETLPDKAEEEKKG' A
#
# COMPACT_ATOMS: atom_id res chain seq x y z
N MET A 1 -7.60 2.18 -2.02
CA MET A 1 -6.82 0.96 -2.26
C MET A 1 -6.04 0.67 -1.01
N LYS A 2 -6.28 -0.49 -0.41
CA LYS A 2 -5.58 -0.88 0.82
C LYS A 2 -4.19 -1.40 0.49
N VAL A 3 -3.19 -0.94 1.21
CA VAL A 3 -1.80 -1.40 1.06
C VAL A 3 -1.24 -1.81 2.41
N LYS A 4 -0.31 -2.75 2.39
CA LYS A 4 0.43 -3.22 3.56
C LYS A 4 1.92 -2.92 3.39
N VAL A 5 2.54 -2.34 4.40
CA VAL A 5 3.95 -1.97 4.37
C VAL A 5 4.83 -3.22 4.42
N LYS A 6 5.75 -3.36 3.46
CA LYS A 6 6.75 -4.43 3.42
C LYS A 6 8.06 -4.02 4.08
N ALA A 7 8.45 -2.76 3.93
CA ALA A 7 9.69 -2.23 4.49
C ALA A 7 9.43 -0.91 5.19
N ASN A 8 10.13 -0.64 6.30
CA ASN A 8 10.00 0.63 7.00
C ASN A 8 10.41 1.79 6.09
N PHE A 9 9.55 2.80 5.95
CA PHE A 9 9.88 4.01 5.17
C PHE A 9 9.28 5.26 5.80
N ARG A 10 9.86 6.41 5.48
CA ARG A 10 9.29 7.71 5.83
C ARG A 10 8.42 8.20 4.69
N ASP A 11 7.14 8.36 4.98
CA ASP A 11 6.16 8.84 4.02
C ASP A 11 6.29 10.35 3.85
N ARG A 12 6.95 10.78 2.78
CA ARG A 12 7.19 12.20 2.49
C ARG A 12 5.92 12.99 2.21
N GLU A 13 4.86 12.36 1.70
CA GLU A 13 3.60 13.04 1.40
C GLU A 13 2.64 13.00 2.60
N ASN A 14 3.04 12.36 3.70
CA ASN A 14 2.27 12.28 4.94
C ASN A 14 3.16 12.69 6.13
N ASP A 15 3.69 13.91 6.08
CA ASP A 15 4.44 14.56 7.16
C ASP A 15 5.66 13.77 7.66
N LEU A 16 6.35 13.07 6.76
CA LEU A 16 7.48 12.19 7.09
C LEU A 16 7.13 11.09 8.11
N ARG A 17 5.85 10.73 8.21
CA ARG A 17 5.39 9.66 9.09
C ARG A 17 6.17 8.38 8.82
N LEU A 18 6.70 7.80 9.89
CA LEU A 18 7.35 6.50 9.82
C LEU A 18 6.27 5.42 9.65
N ARG A 19 6.23 4.80 8.48
CA ARG A 19 5.43 3.62 8.18
C ARG A 19 6.27 2.40 8.50
N GLN A 20 5.74 1.50 9.33
CA GLN A 20 6.45 0.30 9.77
C GLN A 20 5.93 -0.93 9.03
N THR A 21 6.81 -1.89 8.77
CA THR A 21 6.48 -3.18 8.16
C THR A 21 5.33 -3.84 8.91
N GLY A 22 4.33 -4.31 8.15
CA GLY A 22 3.10 -4.89 8.69
C GLY A 22 1.97 -3.89 8.92
N GLU A 23 2.24 -2.58 8.89
CA GLU A 23 1.19 -1.56 8.97
C GLU A 23 0.33 -1.58 7.69
N GLU A 24 -0.99 -1.49 7.86
CA GLU A 24 -1.93 -1.39 6.75
C GLU A 24 -2.54 0.01 6.72
N PHE A 25 -2.67 0.58 5.53
CA PHE A 25 -3.27 1.89 5.35
C PHE A 25 -3.90 2.02 3.96
N GLU A 26 -4.82 2.97 3.84
CA GLU A 26 -5.48 3.24 2.57
C GLU A 26 -4.82 4.41 1.85
N VAL A 27 -4.61 4.24 0.55
CA VAL A 27 -4.11 5.28 -0.34
C VAL A 27 -4.86 5.29 -1.67
N LYS A 28 -4.67 6.37 -2.43
CA LYS A 28 -5.09 6.46 -3.83
C LYS A 28 -4.35 5.44 -4.69
N ARG A 29 -4.99 4.98 -5.77
CA ARG A 29 -4.44 3.96 -6.69
C ARG A 29 -3.06 4.32 -7.24
N ASP A 30 -2.89 5.55 -7.74
CA ASP A 30 -1.59 6.03 -8.26
C ASP A 30 -0.47 5.96 -7.21
N ARG A 31 -0.83 6.21 -5.94
CA ARG A 31 0.11 6.19 -4.82
C ARG A 31 0.47 4.76 -4.45
N ALA A 32 -0.52 3.86 -4.39
CA ALA A 32 -0.29 2.43 -4.18
C ALA A 32 0.66 1.88 -5.24
N GLU A 33 0.43 2.16 -6.52
CA GLU A 33 1.29 1.73 -7.61
C GLU A 33 2.72 2.26 -7.48
N LYS A 34 2.91 3.54 -7.16
CA LYS A 34 4.24 4.11 -6.90
C LYS A 34 4.96 3.39 -5.76
N LEU A 35 4.29 3.22 -4.63
CA LEU A 35 4.88 2.58 -3.44
C LEU A 35 5.19 1.09 -3.70
N THR A 36 4.34 0.40 -4.47
CA THR A 36 4.57 -0.98 -4.88
C THR A 36 5.70 -1.12 -5.89
N ARG A 37 5.83 -0.21 -6.86
CA ARG A 37 6.98 -0.15 -7.79
C ARG A 37 8.31 0.09 -7.06
N LEU A 38 8.27 0.83 -5.95
CA LEU A 38 9.42 1.04 -5.07
C LEU A 38 9.69 -0.15 -4.12
N GLY A 39 8.82 -1.17 -4.12
CA GLY A 39 8.94 -2.33 -3.23
C GLY A 39 8.64 -2.03 -1.75
N LEU A 40 8.04 -0.88 -1.44
CA LEU A 40 7.79 -0.43 -0.07
C LEU A 40 6.51 -1.01 0.52
N VAL A 41 5.50 -1.26 -0.32
CA VAL A 41 4.19 -1.79 0.08
C VAL A 41 3.71 -2.87 -0.88
N GLU A 42 2.87 -3.77 -0.39
CA GLU A 42 2.03 -4.68 -1.18
C GLU A 42 0.60 -4.14 -1.24
N THR A 43 -0.03 -4.21 -2.41
CA THR A 43 -1.45 -3.93 -2.56
C THR A 43 -2.26 -5.11 -2.03
N LEU A 44 -3.15 -4.85 -1.09
CA LEU A 44 -4.11 -5.84 -0.63
C LEU A 44 -5.32 -5.79 -1.58
N PRO A 45 -5.83 -6.94 -2.06
CA PRO A 45 -7.05 -6.96 -2.84
C PRO A 45 -8.18 -6.39 -1.99
N ASP A 46 -8.85 -5.36 -2.50
CA ASP A 46 -10.13 -4.96 -1.97
C ASP A 46 -11.06 -6.16 -2.14
N LYS A 47 -11.80 -6.52 -1.09
CA LYS A 47 -12.63 -7.73 -0.96
C LYS A 47 -13.77 -7.84 -2.00
N ALA A 48 -13.76 -7.02 -3.05
CA ALA A 48 -14.69 -6.97 -4.16
C ALA A 48 -14.14 -7.55 -5.48
N GLU A 49 -12.86 -7.96 -5.55
CA GLU A 49 -12.27 -8.52 -6.78
C GLU A 49 -12.05 -10.05 -6.76
N GLU A 50 -12.60 -10.75 -5.76
CA GLU A 50 -12.59 -12.23 -5.70
C GLU A 50 -13.68 -12.88 -6.57
N GLU A 51 -14.51 -12.11 -7.29
CA GLU A 51 -15.57 -12.63 -8.19
C GLU A 51 -15.22 -12.59 -9.69
N LYS A 52 -13.95 -12.35 -10.09
CA LYS A 52 -13.54 -12.44 -11.51
C LYS A 52 -12.35 -13.35 -11.75
N LYS A 53 -12.41 -14.56 -11.18
CA LYS A 53 -11.80 -15.75 -11.79
C LYS A 53 -12.77 -16.92 -11.60
N GLY A 54 -13.93 -16.81 -12.27
CA GLY A 54 -14.76 -17.97 -12.61
C GLY A 54 -14.16 -18.72 -13.80
#